data_AF-A0AAW1PTD1-F1
#
_entry.id   AF-A0AAW1PTD1-F1
#
_cell.length_a   1.000
_cell.length_b   1.000
_cell.length_c   1.000
_cell.angle_alpha   90.00
_cell.angle_beta   90.00
_cell.angle_gamma   90.00
#
_symmetry.space_group_name_H-M   'P 1'
#
loop_
_entity.id
_entity.type
_entity.pdbx_description
1 polymer ?
#
loop_
_entity_poly.entity_id
_entity_poly.type
_entity_poly.pdbx_seq_one_letter_code
_entity_poly.pdbx_strand_id
1 'polypeptide(L)'
;MDLDKARREVRAASLAAAVMLKPLLPYTLHAACSATAYSACLGLTQVAGLATRVSSATPVFGPLMGVVGVGLASAMAGQASLACGRKLYNSSRPPRQHLPHVMRRNDLLLDAVLGIALFKVMGGRFRSLLPSDLFKAGAMARESIPAKGAGYANDVSRVELLRMMKRDGCHHCGRKRRTVDRELGTMQGFWFWRRRDCPPS
;
A
#
# COMPACT_ATOMS: atom_id res chain seq x y z
N MET A 1 -7.54 -1.63 -48.61
CA MET A 1 -7.10 -2.53 -47.54
C MET A 1 -8.34 -3.17 -46.94
N ASP A 2 -8.43 -4.50 -46.98
CA ASP A 2 -9.66 -5.24 -46.71
C ASP A 2 -9.90 -5.43 -45.20
N LEU A 3 -10.92 -4.76 -44.65
CA LEU A 3 -11.23 -4.73 -43.22
C LEU A 3 -11.60 -6.12 -42.67
N ASP A 4 -12.13 -7.02 -43.51
CA ASP A 4 -12.54 -8.36 -43.08
C ASP A 4 -11.36 -9.31 -42.93
N LYS A 5 -10.27 -9.08 -43.67
CA LYS A 5 -8.99 -9.78 -43.44
C LYS A 5 -8.40 -9.38 -42.08
N ALA A 6 -8.32 -8.09 -41.79
CA ALA A 6 -7.81 -7.58 -40.52
C ALA A 6 -8.62 -8.11 -39.31
N ARG A 7 -9.95 -8.16 -39.40
CA ARG A 7 -10.81 -8.72 -38.34
C ARG A 7 -10.58 -10.20 -38.09
N ARG A 8 -10.32 -11.00 -39.14
CA ARG A 8 -10.02 -12.43 -39.01
C ARG A 8 -8.68 -12.67 -38.31
N GLU A 9 -7.66 -11.89 -38.68
CA GLU A 9 -6.34 -11.96 -38.04
C GLU A 9 -6.40 -11.58 -36.55
N VAL A 10 -7.14 -10.51 -36.21
CA VAL A 10 -7.35 -10.11 -34.81
C VAL A 10 -8.09 -11.18 -34.00
N ARG A 11 -9.11 -11.82 -34.57
CA ARG A 11 -9.84 -12.92 -33.90
C ARG A 11 -8.98 -14.18 -33.74
N ALA A 12 -8.16 -14.52 -34.72
CA ALA A 12 -7.25 -15.65 -34.63
C ALA A 12 -6.19 -15.42 -33.53
N ALA A 13 -5.63 -14.20 -33.47
CA ALA A 13 -4.68 -13.81 -32.43
C ALA A 13 -5.32 -13.81 -31.03
N SER A 14 -6.56 -13.34 -30.88
CA SER A 14 -7.25 -13.33 -29.58
C SER A 14 -7.60 -14.75 -29.10
N LEU A 15 -7.98 -15.66 -30.00
CA LEU A 15 -8.20 -17.06 -29.68
C LEU A 15 -6.90 -17.77 -29.26
N ALA A 16 -5.80 -17.53 -29.98
CA ALA A 16 -4.49 -18.06 -29.62
C ALA A 16 -4.04 -17.55 -28.24
N ALA A 17 -4.21 -16.25 -27.97
CA ALA A 17 -3.94 -15.66 -26.65
C ALA A 17 -4.82 -16.28 -25.56
N ALA A 18 -6.11 -16.50 -25.82
CA ALA A 18 -7.03 -17.13 -24.87
C ALA A 18 -6.62 -18.57 -24.54
N VAL A 19 -6.16 -19.35 -25.52
CA VAL A 19 -5.65 -20.71 -25.30
C VAL A 19 -4.40 -20.70 -24.43
N MET A 20 -3.49 -19.76 -24.66
CA MET A 20 -2.27 -19.60 -23.84
C MET A 20 -2.55 -19.10 -22.42
N LEU A 21 -3.62 -18.32 -22.22
CA LEU A 21 -3.98 -17.76 -20.92
C LEU A 21 -4.76 -18.73 -20.02
N LYS A 22 -5.51 -19.67 -20.61
CA LYS A 22 -6.27 -20.70 -19.87
C LYS A 22 -5.49 -21.41 -18.76
N PRO A 23 -4.25 -21.93 -18.97
CA PRO A 23 -3.49 -22.59 -17.91
C PRO A 23 -2.99 -21.62 -16.82
N LEU A 24 -2.88 -20.32 -17.12
CA LEU A 24 -2.42 -19.30 -16.18
C LEU A 24 -3.55 -18.77 -15.28
N LEU A 25 -4.80 -18.89 -15.73
CA LEU A 25 -6.00 -18.42 -15.02
C LEU A 25 -6.07 -18.83 -13.53
N PRO A 26 -5.86 -20.09 -13.13
CA PRO A 26 -5.95 -20.46 -11.70
C PRO A 26 -4.88 -19.78 -10.85
N TYR A 27 -3.66 -19.60 -11.39
CA TYR A 27 -2.56 -18.95 -10.68
C TYR A 27 -2.82 -17.46 -10.50
N THR A 28 -3.35 -16.78 -11.53
CA THR A 28 -3.69 -15.36 -11.44
C THR A 28 -4.85 -15.12 -10.48
N LEU A 29 -5.85 -16.00 -10.45
CA LEU A 29 -6.96 -15.93 -9.50
C LEU A 29 -6.50 -16.17 -8.06
N HIS A 30 -5.62 -17.15 -7.82
CA HIS A 30 -5.03 -17.36 -6.50
C HIS A 30 -4.23 -16.14 -6.04
N ALA A 31 -3.33 -15.63 -6.89
CA ALA A 31 -2.53 -14.45 -6.58
C ALA A 31 -3.41 -13.23 -6.28
N ALA A 32 -4.45 -13.00 -7.08
CA ALA A 32 -5.40 -11.91 -6.87
C ALA A 32 -6.18 -12.05 -5.55
N CYS A 33 -6.64 -13.26 -5.22
CA CYS A 33 -7.37 -13.52 -3.99
C CYS A 33 -6.48 -13.32 -2.75
N SER A 34 -5.25 -13.84 -2.76
CA SER A 34 -4.30 -13.63 -1.68
C SER A 34 -3.86 -12.18 -1.56
N ALA A 35 -3.61 -11.49 -2.67
CA ALA A 35 -3.22 -10.08 -2.66
C ALA A 35 -4.31 -9.16 -2.11
N THR A 36 -5.58 -9.42 -2.47
CA THR A 36 -6.71 -8.66 -1.93
C THR A 36 -6.92 -8.91 -0.44
N ALA A 37 -6.87 -10.17 0.00
CA ALA A 37 -6.94 -10.51 1.43
C ALA A 37 -5.80 -9.88 2.24
N TYR A 38 -4.57 -9.98 1.74
CA TYR A 38 -3.39 -9.36 2.37
C TYR A 38 -3.55 -7.84 2.50
N SER A 39 -3.92 -7.17 1.40
CA SER A 39 -4.08 -5.72 1.35
C SER A 39 -5.21 -5.24 2.26
N ALA A 40 -6.32 -5.97 2.31
CA ALA A 40 -7.45 -5.66 3.20
C ALA A 40 -7.03 -5.76 4.68
N CYS A 41 -6.29 -6.80 5.07
CA CYS A 41 -5.78 -6.94 6.43
C CYS A 41 -4.77 -5.83 6.81
N LEU A 42 -3.89 -5.43 5.88
CA LEU A 42 -3.00 -4.28 6.13
C LEU A 42 -3.79 -2.97 6.28
N GLY A 43 -4.81 -2.75 5.46
CA GLY A 43 -5.71 -1.60 5.60
C GLY A 43 -6.42 -1.58 6.96
N LEU A 44 -6.91 -2.73 7.43
CA LEU A 44 -7.49 -2.85 8.77
C LEU A 44 -6.46 -2.57 9.88
N THR A 45 -5.21 -3.00 9.70
CA THR A 45 -4.12 -2.68 10.64
C THR A 45 -3.86 -1.17 10.70
N GLN A 46 -3.93 -0.47 9.57
CA GLN A 46 -3.81 0.99 9.53
C GLN A 46 -4.97 1.68 10.24
N VAL A 47 -6.21 1.23 10.00
CA VAL A 47 -7.40 1.75 10.70
C VAL A 47 -7.30 1.49 12.20
N ALA A 48 -6.83 0.32 12.62
CA ALA A 48 -6.62 0.02 14.03
C ALA A 48 -5.51 0.89 14.65
N GLY A 49 -4.41 1.14 13.92
CA GLY A 49 -3.37 2.08 14.34
C GLY A 49 -3.91 3.51 14.51
N LEU A 50 -4.76 3.97 13.59
CA LEU A 50 -5.45 5.25 13.70
C LEU A 50 -6.34 5.31 14.94
N ALA A 51 -7.19 4.30 15.15
CA ALA A 51 -8.12 4.24 16.28
C ALA A 51 -7.40 4.22 17.63
N THR A 52 -6.28 3.50 17.71
CA THR A 52 -5.45 3.39 18.92
C THR A 52 -4.44 4.54 19.08
N ARG A 53 -4.40 5.48 18.13
CA ARG A 53 -3.39 6.56 18.04
C ARG A 53 -1.95 6.05 18.03
N VAL A 54 -1.73 4.81 17.62
CA VAL A 54 -0.40 4.22 17.44
C VAL A 54 0.09 4.61 16.05
N SER A 55 1.19 5.37 16.02
CA SER A 55 1.81 5.83 14.78
C SER A 55 3.22 5.27 14.60
N SER A 56 3.74 5.38 13.38
CA SER A 56 5.15 5.15 13.03
C SER A 56 6.18 5.88 13.92
N ALA A 57 5.77 6.96 14.61
CA ALA A 57 6.60 7.70 15.56
C ALA A 57 6.70 7.03 16.95
N THR A 58 5.81 6.09 17.28
CA THR A 58 5.88 5.36 18.56
C THR A 58 6.95 4.27 18.46
N PRO A 59 8.07 4.38 19.22
CA PRO A 59 9.28 3.58 18.94
C PRO A 59 9.09 2.08 19.14
N VAL A 60 8.22 1.68 20.08
CA VAL A 60 7.98 0.27 20.42
C VAL A 60 6.69 -0.24 19.78
N PHE A 61 5.57 0.47 20.00
CA PHE A 61 4.26 0.06 19.50
C PHE A 61 4.17 0.08 17.97
N GLY A 62 4.90 1.00 17.31
CA GLY A 62 4.88 1.11 15.86
C GLY A 62 5.37 -0.16 15.15
N PRO A 63 6.62 -0.59 15.38
CA PRO A 63 7.13 -1.86 14.85
C PRO A 63 6.31 -3.08 15.28
N LEU A 64 5.83 -3.13 16.54
CA LEU A 64 5.09 -4.28 17.06
C LEU A 64 3.75 -4.47 16.34
N MET A 65 2.97 -3.40 16.19
CA MET A 65 1.72 -3.43 15.40
C MET A 65 1.99 -3.77 13.93
N GLY A 66 3.11 -3.29 13.36
CA GLY A 66 3.52 -3.65 12.00
C GLY A 66 3.83 -5.14 11.84
N VAL A 67 4.53 -5.76 12.79
CA VAL A 67 4.80 -7.21 12.79
C VAL A 67 3.50 -8.00 12.90
N VAL A 68 2.63 -7.64 13.85
CA VAL A 68 1.31 -8.28 14.03
C VAL A 68 0.46 -8.14 12.76
N GLY A 69 0.42 -6.95 12.16
CA GLY A 69 -0.32 -6.70 10.93
C GLY A 69 0.16 -7.54 9.75
N VAL A 70 1.47 -7.63 9.51
CA VAL A 70 2.04 -8.49 8.45
C VAL A 70 1.76 -9.96 8.73
N GLY A 71 1.94 -10.41 9.98
CA GLY A 71 1.68 -11.80 10.36
C GLY A 71 0.22 -12.20 10.11
N LEU A 72 -0.73 -11.39 10.58
CA LEU A 72 -2.16 -11.61 10.36
C LEU A 72 -2.54 -11.54 8.88
N ALA A 73 -2.02 -10.55 8.14
CA ALA A 73 -2.28 -10.41 6.71
C ALA A 73 -1.76 -11.62 5.92
N SER A 74 -0.59 -12.15 6.28
CA SER A 74 0.02 -13.30 5.61
C SER A 74 -0.76 -14.59 5.89
N ALA A 75 -1.13 -14.82 7.15
CA ALA A 75 -1.99 -15.95 7.53
C ALA A 75 -3.35 -15.90 6.80
N MET A 76 -3.98 -14.71 6.72
CA MET A 76 -5.23 -14.54 5.98
C MET A 76 -5.07 -14.72 4.48
N ALA A 77 -3.96 -14.27 3.89
CA ALA A 77 -3.66 -14.46 2.47
C ALA A 77 -3.47 -15.95 2.12
N GLY A 78 -2.84 -16.73 3.01
CA GLY A 78 -2.73 -18.18 2.90
C GLY A 78 -4.10 -18.86 2.95
N GLN A 79 -4.94 -18.51 3.92
CA GLN A 79 -6.31 -19.03 4.01
C GLN A 79 -7.18 -18.66 2.81
N ALA A 80 -7.06 -17.43 2.30
CA ALA A 80 -7.75 -16.99 1.09
C ALA A 80 -7.30 -17.81 -0.14
N SER A 81 -5.99 -18.08 -0.27
CA SER A 81 -5.47 -18.93 -1.35
C SER A 81 -6.07 -20.34 -1.30
N LEU A 82 -6.12 -20.95 -0.12
CA LEU A 82 -6.69 -22.28 0.07
C LEU A 82 -8.19 -22.30 -0.22
N ALA A 83 -8.93 -21.29 0.23
CA ALA A 83 -10.36 -21.17 -0.05
C ALA A 83 -10.65 -20.96 -1.55
N CYS A 84 -9.84 -20.16 -2.24
CA CYS A 84 -9.93 -19.95 -3.68
C CYS A 84 -9.65 -21.25 -4.45
N GLY A 85 -8.57 -21.95 -4.09
CA GLY A 85 -8.19 -23.22 -4.71
C GLY A 85 -9.26 -24.30 -4.53
N ARG A 86 -9.88 -24.37 -3.35
CA ARG A 86 -11.02 -25.27 -3.12
C ARG A 86 -12.17 -24.98 -4.08
N LYS A 87 -12.54 -23.70 -4.26
CA LYS A 87 -13.65 -23.33 -5.18
C LYS A 87 -13.31 -23.64 -6.64
N LEU A 88 -12.10 -23.29 -7.09
CA LEU A 88 -11.67 -23.52 -8.47
C LEU A 88 -11.55 -25.01 -8.80
N TYR A 89 -11.00 -25.80 -7.88
CA TYR A 89 -10.80 -27.23 -8.08
C TYR A 89 -12.11 -28.02 -7.95
N ASN A 90 -12.99 -27.66 -7.03
CA ASN A 90 -14.29 -28.33 -6.84
C ASN A 90 -15.24 -28.11 -8.04
N SER A 91 -15.02 -27.07 -8.84
CA SER A 91 -15.76 -26.88 -10.10
C SER A 91 -15.41 -27.91 -11.18
N SER A 92 -14.27 -28.62 -11.04
CA SER A 92 -13.74 -29.51 -12.10
C SER A 92 -13.74 -31.00 -11.75
N ARG A 93 -14.18 -31.43 -10.54
CA ARG A 93 -14.24 -32.85 -10.15
C ARG A 93 -15.54 -33.20 -9.41
N PRO A 94 -16.08 -34.43 -9.57
CA PRO A 94 -17.23 -34.91 -8.80
C PRO A 94 -16.89 -35.02 -7.31
N PRO A 95 -17.89 -34.92 -6.42
CA PRO A 95 -17.70 -34.73 -4.98
C PRO A 95 -17.27 -36.04 -4.30
N ARG A 96 -16.00 -36.43 -4.42
CA ARG A 96 -15.45 -37.53 -3.64
C ARG A 96 -14.11 -37.12 -3.05
N GLN A 97 -14.05 -37.19 -1.72
CA GLN A 97 -12.92 -36.91 -0.82
C GLN A 97 -12.72 -35.43 -0.50
N HIS A 98 -13.75 -34.86 0.12
CA HIS A 98 -13.65 -33.66 0.94
C HIS A 98 -12.95 -34.03 2.25
N LEU A 99 -11.61 -34.02 2.28
CA LEU A 99 -10.94 -33.84 3.57
C LEU A 99 -11.00 -32.34 3.86
N PRO A 100 -11.77 -31.88 4.86
CA PRO A 100 -11.60 -30.53 5.36
C PRO A 100 -10.16 -30.47 5.86
N HIS A 101 -9.29 -29.75 5.16
CA HIS A 101 -8.03 -29.33 5.77
C HIS A 101 -8.46 -28.38 6.89
N VAL A 102 -8.68 -28.96 8.07
CA VAL A 102 -8.85 -28.25 9.33
C VAL A 102 -7.68 -27.29 9.39
N MET A 103 -7.95 -25.99 9.60
CA MET A 103 -6.90 -25.00 9.78
C MET A 103 -5.99 -25.49 10.91
N ARG A 104 -4.85 -26.09 10.54
CA ARG A 104 -3.88 -26.50 11.52
C ARG A 104 -3.25 -25.20 11.98
N ARG A 105 -3.25 -24.95 13.28
CA ARG A 105 -2.63 -23.74 13.86
C ARG A 105 -1.20 -23.55 13.37
N ASN A 106 -0.50 -24.65 13.12
CA ASN A 106 0.85 -24.67 12.56
C ASN A 106 0.92 -24.01 11.17
N ASP A 107 -0.06 -24.21 10.29
CA ASP A 107 -0.05 -23.63 8.95
C ASP A 107 -0.24 -22.11 9.02
N LEU A 108 -1.15 -21.64 9.87
CA LEU A 108 -1.35 -20.21 10.12
C LEU A 108 -0.10 -19.54 10.69
N LEU A 109 0.58 -20.23 11.62
CA LEU A 109 1.83 -19.74 12.21
C LEU A 109 2.96 -19.72 11.16
N LEU A 110 3.06 -20.76 10.33
CA LEU A 110 4.05 -20.82 9.26
C LEU A 110 3.81 -19.69 8.24
N ASP A 111 2.58 -19.47 7.80
CA ASP A 111 2.22 -18.39 6.87
C ASP A 111 2.55 -17.01 7.48
N ALA A 112 2.25 -16.81 8.77
CA ALA A 112 2.57 -15.58 9.48
C ALA A 112 4.09 -15.34 9.56
N VAL A 113 4.85 -16.34 10.02
CA VAL A 113 6.32 -16.25 10.16
C VAL A 113 6.99 -16.05 8.80
N LEU A 114 6.58 -16.82 7.79
CA LEU A 114 7.10 -16.71 6.43
C LEU A 114 6.81 -15.33 5.84
N GLY A 115 5.60 -14.81 6.00
CA GLY A 115 5.25 -13.48 5.52
C GLY A 115 6.02 -12.35 6.21
N ILE A 116 6.22 -12.44 7.53
CA ILE A 116 7.08 -11.50 8.28
C ILE A 116 8.52 -11.55 7.76
N ALA A 117 9.07 -12.75 7.57
CA ALA A 117 10.42 -12.95 7.05
C ALA A 117 10.55 -12.39 5.63
N LEU A 118 9.64 -12.72 4.72
CA LEU A 118 9.64 -12.24 3.33
C LEU A 118 9.51 -10.71 3.26
N PHE A 119 8.59 -10.12 4.02
CA PHE A 119 8.47 -8.67 4.10
C PHE A 119 9.80 -8.02 4.52
N LYS A 120 10.50 -8.62 5.48
CA LYS A 120 11.79 -8.11 5.94
C LYS A 120 12.90 -8.29 4.91
N VAL A 121 12.97 -9.45 4.25
CA VAL A 121 13.95 -9.74 3.18
C VAL A 121 13.77 -8.80 2.00
N MET A 122 12.53 -8.44 1.67
CA MET A 122 12.20 -7.45 0.62
C MET A 122 12.49 -5.99 1.04
N GLY A 123 13.18 -5.76 2.17
CA GLY A 123 13.52 -4.42 2.65
C GLY A 123 12.38 -3.70 3.36
N GLY A 124 11.28 -4.39 3.65
CA GLY A 124 10.14 -3.86 4.38
C GLY A 124 10.52 -3.35 5.77
N ARG A 125 9.89 -2.25 6.18
CA ARG A 125 10.06 -1.63 7.50
C ARG A 125 8.72 -1.69 8.23
N PHE A 126 8.60 -2.46 9.31
CA PHE A 126 7.30 -2.60 10.02
C PHE A 126 6.70 -1.27 10.45
N ARG A 127 7.55 -0.31 10.85
CA ARG A 127 7.13 1.05 11.19
C ARG A 127 6.48 1.84 10.04
N SER A 128 6.72 1.49 8.78
CA SER A 128 6.16 2.20 7.62
C SER A 128 4.78 1.68 7.21
N LEU A 129 4.28 0.62 7.85
CA LEU A 129 2.94 0.10 7.58
C LEU A 129 1.86 0.89 8.31
N LEU A 130 2.22 1.55 9.41
CA LEU A 130 1.34 2.41 10.18
C LEU A 130 1.25 3.79 9.56
N PRO A 131 0.14 4.52 9.81
CA PRO A 131 0.03 5.91 9.40
C PRO A 131 1.21 6.74 9.94
N SER A 132 1.57 7.76 9.17
CA SER A 132 2.52 8.79 9.58
C SER A 132 2.07 9.47 10.88
N ASP A 133 3.02 10.13 11.56
CA ASP A 133 2.85 10.73 12.88
C ASP A 133 1.52 11.48 13.05
N LEU A 134 0.57 10.88 13.77
CA LEU A 134 -0.77 11.43 13.97
C LEU A 134 -0.76 12.70 14.84
N PHE A 135 0.33 12.94 15.58
CA PHE A 135 0.50 14.15 16.37
C PHE A 135 0.90 15.35 15.50
N LYS A 136 1.36 15.13 14.27
CA LYS A 136 1.67 16.21 13.34
C LYS A 136 0.43 16.50 12.52
N ALA A 137 -0.14 17.69 12.68
CA ALA A 137 -1.32 18.11 11.93
C ALA A 137 -1.16 17.88 10.40
N GLY A 138 0.05 18.10 9.87
CA GLY A 138 0.34 17.95 8.44
C GLY A 138 0.41 16.50 7.94
N ALA A 139 0.34 15.50 8.82
CA ALA A 139 0.26 14.09 8.42
C ALA A 139 -1.06 13.75 7.72
N MET A 140 -2.12 14.54 7.95
CA MET A 140 -3.44 14.38 7.36
C MET A 140 -3.71 15.31 6.16
N ALA A 141 -2.69 16.00 5.65
CA ALA A 141 -2.85 16.84 4.46
C ALA A 141 -3.28 15.99 3.25
N ARG A 142 -4.47 16.28 2.71
CA ARG A 142 -5.04 15.55 1.54
C ARG A 142 -4.64 16.15 0.20
N GLU A 143 -4.03 17.33 0.23
CA GLU A 143 -3.65 18.10 -0.95
C GLU A 143 -2.13 18.24 -0.98
N SER A 144 -1.55 18.22 -2.18
CA SER A 144 -0.13 18.45 -2.40
C SER A 144 0.07 19.32 -3.65
N ILE A 145 1.09 20.16 -3.63
CA ILE A 145 1.44 21.02 -4.76
C ILE A 145 2.66 20.42 -5.47
N PRO A 146 2.57 20.11 -6.77
CA PRO A 146 3.69 19.55 -7.51
C PRO A 146 4.84 20.56 -7.61
N ALA A 147 6.06 20.10 -7.32
CA ALA A 147 7.29 20.86 -7.47
C ALA A 147 7.63 21.07 -8.95
N LYS A 148 7.41 22.27 -9.49
CA LYS A 148 7.85 22.61 -10.86
C LYS A 148 9.28 23.17 -10.84
N GLY A 149 10.27 22.29 -10.71
CA GLY A 149 11.69 22.62 -10.92
C GLY A 149 12.32 23.55 -9.88
N ALA A 150 13.40 24.22 -10.26
CA ALA A 150 14.25 25.04 -9.39
C ALA A 150 13.60 26.34 -8.89
N GLY A 151 12.55 26.81 -9.58
CA GLY A 151 11.72 27.95 -9.14
C GLY A 151 10.60 27.47 -8.22
N TYR A 152 10.97 26.95 -7.05
CA TYR A 152 10.01 26.32 -6.14
C TYR A 152 8.97 27.35 -5.66
N ALA A 153 7.76 27.18 -6.19
CA ALA A 153 6.56 27.97 -6.00
C ALA A 153 6.55 29.39 -6.63
N ASN A 154 5.80 29.52 -7.73
CA ASN A 154 5.26 30.79 -8.21
C ASN A 154 4.38 31.43 -7.11
N ASP A 155 4.14 32.74 -7.14
CA ASP A 155 3.43 33.43 -6.06
C ASP A 155 2.04 32.85 -5.77
N VAL A 156 1.33 32.40 -6.81
CA VAL A 156 0.05 31.69 -6.68
C VAL A 156 0.18 30.39 -5.88
N SER A 157 1.18 29.56 -6.19
CA SER A 157 1.44 28.33 -5.44
C SER A 157 1.91 28.60 -4.01
N ARG A 158 2.53 29.75 -3.71
CA ARG A 158 2.86 30.13 -2.32
C ARG A 158 1.62 30.46 -1.51
N VAL A 159 0.67 31.18 -2.09
CA VAL A 159 -0.62 31.49 -1.44
C VAL A 159 -1.37 30.19 -1.14
N GLU A 160 -1.40 29.26 -2.09
CA GLU A 160 -2.06 27.98 -1.88
C GLU A 160 -1.32 27.11 -0.85
N LEU A 161 0.02 27.09 -0.89
CA LEU A 161 0.82 26.38 0.11
C LEU A 161 0.62 26.96 1.51
N LEU A 162 0.51 28.28 1.65
CA LEU A 162 0.15 28.95 2.90
C LEU A 162 -1.24 28.55 3.39
N ARG A 163 -2.21 28.46 2.49
CA ARG A 163 -3.56 27.99 2.81
C ARG A 163 -3.53 26.55 3.34
N MET A 164 -2.81 25.66 2.66
CA MET A 164 -2.60 24.27 3.10
C MET A 164 -1.87 24.21 4.46
N MET A 165 -0.80 24.99 4.66
CA MET A 165 -0.06 25.04 5.93
C MET A 165 -0.86 25.61 7.09
N LYS A 166 -1.79 26.54 6.83
CA LYS A 166 -2.68 27.10 7.87
C LYS A 166 -3.77 26.09 8.26
N ARG A 167 -4.31 25.36 7.29
CA ARG A 167 -5.33 24.33 7.51
C ARG A 167 -4.73 23.10 8.19
N ASP A 168 -3.73 22.51 7.53
CA ASP A 168 -3.19 21.19 7.84
C ASP A 168 -1.90 21.26 8.64
N GLY A 169 -1.10 22.33 8.55
CA GLY A 169 0.20 22.40 9.22
C GLY A 169 1.33 21.73 8.44
N CYS A 170 2.58 21.95 8.86
CA CYS A 170 3.74 21.35 8.21
C CYS A 170 3.79 19.84 8.48
N HIS A 171 3.99 19.03 7.43
CA HIS A 171 4.13 17.57 7.54
C HIS A 171 5.37 17.14 8.37
N HIS A 172 6.42 17.96 8.37
CA HIS A 172 7.67 17.61 9.05
C HIS A 172 7.64 17.92 10.55
N CYS A 173 7.18 19.11 10.93
CA CYS A 173 7.21 19.58 12.33
C CYS A 173 5.82 19.70 12.99
N GLY A 174 4.73 19.49 12.24
CA GLY A 174 3.36 19.60 12.76
C GLY A 174 2.89 21.03 13.04
N ARG A 175 3.74 22.06 12.95
CA ARG A 175 3.37 23.44 13.27
C ARG A 175 2.51 24.06 12.16
N LYS A 176 1.48 24.80 12.56
CA LYS A 176 0.67 25.65 11.67
C LYS A 176 1.36 27.01 11.54
N ARG A 177 1.77 27.39 10.33
CA ARG A 177 2.41 28.70 10.05
C ARG A 177 1.43 29.63 9.36
N ARG A 178 1.65 30.94 9.56
CA ARG A 178 0.89 32.01 8.89
C ARG A 178 1.68 32.69 7.77
N THR A 179 3.00 32.48 7.69
CA THR A 179 3.90 33.11 6.72
C THR A 179 4.89 32.10 6.13
N VAL A 180 5.21 32.28 4.85
CA VAL A 180 6.25 31.59 4.09
C VAL A 180 7.19 32.70 3.65
N ASP A 181 8.34 32.79 4.30
CA ASP A 181 9.26 33.92 4.08
C ASP A 181 9.83 33.86 2.66
N ARG A 182 9.94 35.04 2.01
CA ARG A 182 10.40 35.19 0.62
C ARG A 182 11.84 34.71 0.39
N GLU A 183 12.63 34.56 1.46
CA GLU A 183 14.06 34.18 1.39
C GLU A 183 14.32 32.69 1.11
N LEU A 184 13.29 31.84 1.11
CA LEU A 184 13.44 30.41 0.75
C LEU A 184 13.65 30.17 -0.77
N GLY A 185 13.95 31.21 -1.55
CA GLY A 185 13.95 31.23 -3.01
C GLY A 185 15.13 30.57 -3.73
N THR A 186 16.13 30.00 -3.04
CA THR A 186 17.36 29.50 -3.71
C THR A 186 17.89 28.17 -3.18
N MET A 187 17.03 27.26 -2.72
CA MET A 187 17.47 25.88 -2.40
C MET A 187 16.99 24.87 -3.44
N GLN A 188 17.91 24.53 -4.35
CA GLN A 188 17.80 23.38 -5.25
C GLN A 188 17.79 22.09 -4.43
N GLY A 189 16.72 21.30 -4.53
CA GLY A 189 16.71 19.94 -3.99
C GLY A 189 15.33 19.34 -3.83
N PHE A 190 15.10 18.26 -4.58
CA PHE A 190 13.90 17.43 -4.61
C PHE A 190 13.31 17.11 -3.22
N TRP A 191 12.00 17.31 -3.11
CA TRP A 191 11.02 16.72 -2.19
C TRP A 191 11.34 16.71 -0.69
N PHE A 192 10.29 17.05 0.06
CA PHE A 192 10.19 16.89 1.52
C PHE A 192 11.02 17.92 2.31
N TRP A 193 10.30 18.87 2.93
CA TRP A 193 10.77 19.78 3.98
C TRP A 193 11.91 19.15 4.80
N ARG A 194 13.15 19.56 4.54
CA ARG A 194 14.34 19.05 5.21
C ARG A 194 14.32 19.64 6.63
N ARG A 195 14.76 18.88 7.66
CA ARG A 195 14.85 19.36 9.06
C ARG A 195 15.45 20.76 9.22
N ARG A 196 16.35 21.16 8.31
CA ARG A 196 17.11 22.41 8.39
C ARG A 196 16.26 23.65 8.13
N ASP A 197 15.10 23.52 7.48
CA ASP A 197 14.24 24.64 7.14
C ASP A 197 13.14 24.88 8.20
N CYS A 198 13.13 24.07 9.26
CA CYS A 198 12.43 24.40 10.49
C CYS A 198 13.42 25.10 11.43
N PRO A 199 13.36 26.44 11.59
CA PRO A 199 14.16 27.13 12.59
C PRO A 199 13.95 26.49 13.97
N PRO A 200 15.03 26.37 14.78
CA PRO A 200 14.92 25.95 16.16
C PRO A 200 14.04 26.92 16.96
N SER A 201 13.44 26.40 18.03
CA SER A 201 12.72 27.22 19.03
C SER A 201 13.64 28.22 19.71
#